data_AF-A0A975XSW2-F1
#
_entry.id   AF-A0A975XSW2-F1
#
_cell.length_a   1.000
_cell.length_b   1.000
_cell.length_c   1.000
_cell.angle_alpha   90.00
_cell.angle_beta   90.00
_cell.angle_gamma   90.00
#
_symmetry.space_group_name_H-M   'P 1'
#
loop_
_entity.id
_entity.type
_entity.pdbx_description
1 polymer ?
#
loop_
_entity_poly.entity_id
_entity_poly.type
_entity_poly.pdbx_seq_one_letter_code
_entity_poly.pdbx_strand_id
1 'polypeptide(L)'
;MPATPAAAPEPEPEESPMTNDFLLGDSTLLAAFWRYERALMTNDVVELDALFADSLETVRSDGGAALVGHDAIAEFRAARPAVPQRYLRRVHVRPIDENSAVIVAETVRDDSGTGTQTQLWQRADAESPWAVAVAHVSTAAGVALGAASGGSKIALTEAEERAIWATPEQRRPLRAAGGASATEAGTGTGAASANAGALQGIRVAVKDLFAIDGEIIGAGNPTFATGRAPETVTAPAVQALIDAGAEITGLAQTDELAFSIAGANVHFGTPPNPAAPGHISGGSTSGPASAVALGLADLGLGTDTAGSIRVPGSYTGLYGLRTTHGAVSRERLIPLAPSFDTVGVLARDLATLEAGAAAILATGGGAFLVSDTRGGAAAATAPTTPAEQISPPLAAPTTSGITPGMVPERAPAPIIRIIVDQTLVALADAPTQLTFASALRALSLNSGVPVVDAGAATPHFPLSPDDLDAWFTAFRVVQQYEAWQADAEFVTANPDALDPAIADRFRVASTITDDEASDARATLDRATRTLDAAIPPGSALALPSTSSGAPSLSADPAEIDRVRAATLRLTCLSSLSGLPALTLPYGRSGTLPVGLCLIGSRGADLALIDLAKPRA
;
A
#
# COMPACT_ATOMS: atom_id res chain seq x y z
N MET A 1 27.96 34.14 62.24
CA MET A 1 29.18 33.38 61.89
C MET A 1 28.80 31.90 61.85
N PRO A 2 29.22 31.11 60.85
CA PRO A 2 28.98 31.18 59.39
C PRO A 2 28.13 29.94 58.93
N ALA A 3 27.60 29.84 57.72
CA ALA A 3 28.31 29.35 56.53
C ALA A 3 27.58 29.68 55.22
N THR A 4 28.36 30.05 54.21
CA THR A 4 28.01 30.24 52.79
C THR A 4 27.64 28.90 52.14
N PRO A 5 26.83 28.92 51.06
CA PRO A 5 27.19 28.14 49.89
C PRO A 5 27.22 28.97 48.61
N ALA A 6 28.17 28.61 47.75
CA ALA A 6 28.49 29.24 46.48
C ALA A 6 27.36 29.09 45.46
N ALA A 7 27.07 30.17 44.74
CA ALA A 7 26.31 30.14 43.49
C ALA A 7 27.29 29.81 42.34
N ALA A 8 27.03 28.70 41.65
CA ALA A 8 27.56 28.47 40.31
C ALA A 8 26.46 28.84 39.31
N PRO A 9 26.77 29.60 38.24
CA PRO A 9 25.78 29.97 37.23
C PRO A 9 25.41 28.75 36.39
N GLU A 10 24.11 28.50 36.21
CA GLU A 10 23.64 27.62 35.15
C GLU A 10 23.88 28.32 33.81
N PRO A 11 24.62 27.71 32.86
CA PRO A 11 24.62 28.17 31.48
C PRO A 11 23.34 27.68 30.81
N GLU A 12 22.61 28.61 30.18
CA GLU A 12 21.44 28.33 29.35
C GLU A 12 21.74 27.30 28.26
N PRO A 13 20.81 26.39 27.92
CA PRO A 13 20.92 25.66 26.67
C PRO A 13 20.38 26.54 25.54
N GLU A 14 21.25 27.35 24.94
CA GLU A 14 21.10 27.74 23.54
C GLU A 14 21.32 26.50 22.66
N GLU A 15 20.27 25.68 22.49
CA GLU A 15 20.18 24.83 21.30
C GLU A 15 19.56 25.67 20.17
N SER A 16 20.47 26.18 19.35
CA SER A 16 20.25 26.82 18.05
C SER A 16 19.17 26.11 17.21
N PRO A 17 18.32 26.86 16.47
CA PRO A 17 17.21 26.29 15.74
C PRO A 17 17.75 25.38 14.63
N MET A 18 17.37 24.11 14.67
CA MET A 18 17.37 23.23 13.50
C MET A 18 16.36 23.78 12.49
N THR A 19 16.77 24.80 11.74
CA THR A 19 16.02 25.33 10.60
C THR A 19 15.88 24.26 9.52
N ASN A 20 14.71 24.25 8.90
CA ASN A 20 14.15 23.30 7.92
C ASN A 20 14.98 22.96 6.66
N ASP A 21 16.27 23.31 6.57
CA ASP A 21 17.12 23.02 5.41
C ASP A 21 17.44 21.51 5.24
N PHE A 22 17.20 20.69 6.27
CA PHE A 22 17.46 19.25 6.22
C PHE A 22 16.54 18.49 5.25
N LEU A 23 15.32 18.98 5.00
CA LEU A 23 14.36 18.33 4.10
C LEU A 23 14.65 18.61 2.62
N LEU A 24 15.40 19.68 2.33
CA LEU A 24 15.67 20.13 0.96
C LEU A 24 17.11 19.90 0.53
N GLY A 25 18.08 19.79 1.46
CA GLY A 25 19.50 19.78 1.12
C GLY A 25 19.94 21.06 0.41
N ASP A 26 21.24 21.28 0.24
CA ASP A 26 21.72 22.36 -0.62
C ASP A 26 21.14 22.17 -2.04
N SER A 27 20.26 23.09 -2.44
CA SER A 27 19.57 23.03 -3.73
C SER A 27 20.55 22.94 -4.90
N THR A 28 21.77 23.47 -4.75
CA THR A 28 22.82 23.46 -5.79
C THR A 28 23.48 22.08 -5.91
N LEU A 29 23.76 21.40 -4.79
CA LEU A 29 24.29 20.03 -4.77
C LEU A 29 23.34 19.07 -5.50
N LEU A 30 22.07 19.15 -5.13
CA LEU A 30 21.06 18.28 -5.71
C LEU A 30 20.83 18.62 -7.17
N ALA A 31 20.83 19.89 -7.57
CA ALA A 31 20.81 20.27 -8.98
C ALA A 31 21.97 19.64 -9.77
N ALA A 32 23.18 19.59 -9.21
CA ALA A 32 24.33 18.93 -9.82
C ALA A 32 24.14 17.40 -9.92
N PHE A 33 23.65 16.75 -8.87
CA PHE A 33 23.28 15.33 -8.91
C PHE A 33 22.22 15.02 -9.98
N TRP A 34 21.21 15.88 -10.15
CA TRP A 34 20.19 15.70 -11.18
C TRP A 34 20.71 15.93 -12.59
N ARG A 35 21.65 16.86 -12.77
CA ARG A 35 22.39 17.01 -14.03
C ARG A 35 23.15 15.72 -14.33
N TYR A 36 23.81 15.13 -13.33
CA TYR A 36 24.50 13.85 -13.48
C TYR A 36 23.53 12.75 -13.92
N GLU A 37 22.40 12.56 -13.23
CA GLU A 37 21.48 11.46 -13.55
C GLU A 37 20.82 11.65 -14.91
N ARG A 38 20.42 12.88 -15.28
CA ARG A 38 19.94 13.16 -16.64
C ARG A 38 21.00 12.86 -17.68
N ALA A 39 22.21 13.37 -17.52
CA ALA A 39 23.32 13.13 -18.43
C ALA A 39 23.61 11.63 -18.56
N LEU A 40 23.45 10.88 -17.48
CA LEU A 40 23.60 9.43 -17.51
C LEU A 40 22.50 8.73 -18.30
N MET A 41 21.24 9.17 -18.16
CA MET A 41 20.09 8.60 -18.87
C MET A 41 20.05 8.98 -20.36
N THR A 42 20.53 10.18 -20.71
CA THR A 42 20.66 10.63 -22.10
C THR A 42 21.99 10.26 -22.74
N ASN A 43 22.87 9.58 -21.99
CA ASN A 43 24.24 9.25 -22.39
C ASN A 43 25.06 10.47 -22.86
N ASP A 44 24.85 11.62 -22.22
CA ASP A 44 25.61 12.85 -22.42
C ASP A 44 26.97 12.74 -21.69
N VAL A 45 27.96 12.23 -22.42
CA VAL A 45 29.31 12.02 -21.90
C VAL A 45 30.02 13.32 -21.54
N VAL A 46 29.71 14.43 -22.21
CA VAL A 46 30.38 15.74 -21.98
C VAL A 46 29.92 16.33 -20.65
N GLU A 47 28.61 16.33 -20.41
CA GLU A 47 28.05 16.81 -19.15
C GLU A 47 28.45 15.91 -17.98
N LEU A 48 28.49 14.59 -18.20
CA LEU A 48 28.99 13.64 -17.20
C LEU A 48 30.45 13.88 -16.81
N ASP A 49 31.29 14.25 -17.77
CA ASP A 49 32.70 14.55 -17.57
C ASP A 49 32.87 15.83 -16.74
N ALA A 50 32.16 16.90 -17.12
CA ALA A 50 32.15 18.17 -16.41
C ALA A 50 31.66 18.09 -14.95
N LEU A 51 30.94 17.01 -14.60
CA LEU A 51 30.43 16.76 -13.25
C LEU A 51 31.39 15.95 -12.38
N PHE A 52 32.55 15.49 -12.90
CA PHE A 52 33.60 14.88 -12.08
C PHE A 52 34.65 15.92 -11.71
N ALA A 53 35.22 15.78 -10.52
CA ALA A 53 36.34 16.62 -10.13
C ALA A 53 37.50 16.41 -11.11
N ASP A 54 38.04 17.50 -11.65
CA ASP A 54 39.25 17.50 -12.46
C ASP A 54 40.46 17.34 -11.54
N SER A 55 40.76 16.10 -11.18
CA SER A 55 41.81 15.73 -10.24
C SER A 55 42.38 14.36 -10.55
N LEU A 56 43.67 14.20 -10.24
CA LEU A 56 44.36 12.90 -10.28
C LEU A 56 43.91 11.97 -9.14
N GLU A 57 43.21 12.49 -8.14
CA GLU A 57 42.70 11.74 -6.99
C GLU A 57 41.23 11.33 -7.15
N THR A 58 40.55 11.77 -8.22
CA THR A 58 39.14 11.42 -8.45
C THR A 58 38.99 9.92 -8.66
N VAL A 59 38.12 9.27 -7.89
CA VAL A 59 37.97 7.80 -7.94
C VAL A 59 36.60 7.42 -8.49
N ARG A 60 36.58 6.42 -9.37
CA ARG A 60 35.36 5.69 -9.70
C ARG A 60 35.59 4.20 -9.58
N SER A 61 34.69 3.49 -8.93
CA SER A 61 34.71 2.03 -8.88
C SER A 61 33.37 1.42 -9.27
N ASP A 62 33.43 0.17 -9.71
CA ASP A 62 32.30 -0.74 -9.77
C ASP A 62 32.66 -2.10 -9.17
N GLY A 63 31.80 -3.11 -9.34
CA GLY A 63 32.05 -4.47 -8.86
C GLY A 63 33.23 -5.20 -9.51
N GLY A 64 33.84 -4.64 -10.57
CA GLY A 64 34.93 -5.25 -11.33
C GLY A 64 36.27 -4.50 -11.27
N ALA A 65 36.28 -3.18 -11.17
CA ALA A 65 37.52 -2.38 -11.13
C ALA A 65 37.37 -1.01 -10.46
N ALA A 66 38.49 -0.45 -10.02
CA ALA A 66 38.62 0.94 -9.59
C ALA A 66 39.49 1.73 -10.59
N LEU A 67 38.97 2.86 -11.04
CA LEU A 67 39.61 3.87 -11.88
C LEU A 67 39.98 5.06 -11.00
N VAL A 68 41.17 5.61 -11.20
CA VAL A 68 41.69 6.77 -10.47
C VAL A 68 42.20 7.79 -11.47
N GLY A 69 41.82 9.05 -11.26
CA GLY A 69 42.10 10.17 -12.15
C GLY A 69 40.95 10.48 -13.11
N HIS A 70 40.69 11.77 -13.31
CA HIS A 70 39.63 12.29 -14.19
C HIS A 70 39.71 11.68 -15.60
N ASP A 71 40.88 11.76 -16.26
CA ASP A 71 41.09 11.26 -17.63
C ASP A 71 40.75 9.77 -17.79
N ALA A 72 41.13 8.94 -16.81
CA ALA A 72 40.85 7.51 -16.84
C ALA A 72 39.34 7.21 -16.75
N ILE A 73 38.61 8.02 -15.99
CA ILE A 73 37.15 7.91 -15.85
C ILE A 73 36.45 8.41 -17.12
N ALA A 74 36.95 9.50 -17.71
CA ALA A 74 36.47 10.06 -18.97
C ALA A 74 36.62 9.05 -20.12
N GLU A 75 37.80 8.46 -20.26
CA GLU A 75 38.12 7.48 -21.32
C GLU A 75 37.25 6.21 -21.18
N PHE A 76 37.10 5.69 -19.96
CA PHE A 76 36.18 4.59 -19.69
C PHE A 76 34.74 4.94 -20.10
N ARG A 77 34.28 6.17 -19.81
CA ARG A 77 32.91 6.61 -20.10
C ARG A 77 32.66 6.83 -21.58
N ALA A 78 33.66 7.27 -22.33
CA ALA A 78 33.59 7.37 -23.78
C ALA A 78 33.54 5.98 -24.45
N ALA A 79 34.22 4.99 -23.87
CA ALA A 79 34.32 3.64 -24.43
C ALA A 79 33.18 2.69 -24.02
N ARG A 80 32.48 2.96 -22.91
CA ARG A 80 31.41 2.07 -22.41
C ARG A 80 30.13 2.17 -23.24
N PRO A 81 29.33 1.09 -23.32
CA PRO A 81 27.96 1.19 -23.81
C PRO A 81 27.09 2.08 -22.91
N ALA A 82 26.01 2.62 -23.48
CA ALA A 82 25.00 3.37 -22.74
C ALA A 82 24.49 2.56 -21.54
N VAL A 83 24.20 3.24 -20.42
CA VAL A 83 23.59 2.56 -19.27
C VAL A 83 22.19 2.12 -19.66
N PRO A 84 21.74 0.91 -19.27
CA PRO A 84 20.33 0.55 -19.38
C PRO A 84 19.42 1.60 -18.73
N GLN A 85 18.23 1.79 -19.29
CA GLN A 85 17.22 2.65 -18.67
C GLN A 85 16.95 2.19 -17.24
N ARG A 86 16.84 3.18 -16.35
CA ARG A 86 16.67 2.97 -14.92
C ARG A 86 15.96 4.16 -14.30
N TYR A 87 15.33 3.89 -13.18
CA TYR A 87 14.61 4.88 -12.39
C TYR A 87 15.18 4.91 -10.98
N LEU A 88 15.24 6.10 -10.39
CA LEU A 88 15.69 6.25 -9.02
C LEU A 88 14.59 5.80 -8.08
N ARG A 89 14.90 4.79 -7.28
CA ARG A 89 14.03 4.28 -6.23
C ARG A 89 14.18 5.08 -4.95
N ARG A 90 15.40 5.44 -4.60
CA ARG A 90 15.72 6.15 -3.36
C ARG A 90 16.97 6.99 -3.51
N VAL A 91 17.00 8.15 -2.87
CA VAL A 91 18.20 8.98 -2.74
C VAL A 91 18.38 9.40 -1.28
N HIS A 92 19.58 9.15 -0.75
CA HIS A 92 20.02 9.59 0.57
C HIS A 92 21.13 10.61 0.40
N VAL A 93 21.01 11.74 1.09
CA VAL A 93 22.04 12.77 1.11
C VAL A 93 22.54 12.91 2.54
N ARG A 94 23.87 12.84 2.70
CA ARG A 94 24.56 13.07 3.96
C ARG A 94 25.57 14.19 3.79
N PRO A 95 25.25 15.43 4.20
CA PRO A 95 26.26 16.47 4.32
C PRO A 95 27.38 16.01 5.25
N ILE A 96 28.63 16.21 4.86
CA ILE A 96 29.81 16.02 5.71
C ILE A 96 30.17 17.36 6.34
N ASP A 97 30.25 18.38 5.50
CA ASP A 97 30.49 19.78 5.84
C ASP A 97 29.83 20.69 4.79
N GLU A 98 30.10 21.99 4.85
CA GLU A 98 29.54 22.99 3.92
C GLU A 98 29.94 22.80 2.45
N ASN A 99 31.00 22.04 2.17
CA ASN A 99 31.60 21.87 0.85
C ASN A 99 31.72 20.41 0.40
N SER A 100 31.30 19.46 1.23
CA SER A 100 31.36 18.03 0.96
C SER A 100 30.07 17.31 1.38
N ALA A 101 29.57 16.42 0.53
CA ALA A 101 28.40 15.61 0.83
C ALA A 101 28.47 14.25 0.15
N VAL A 102 27.90 13.23 0.79
CA VAL A 102 27.72 11.91 0.20
C VAL A 102 26.29 11.76 -0.29
N ILE A 103 26.12 11.31 -1.52
CA ILE A 103 24.83 10.92 -2.09
C ILE A 103 24.86 9.41 -2.36
N VAL A 104 23.89 8.69 -1.79
CA VAL A 104 23.64 7.27 -2.12
C VAL A 104 22.31 7.18 -2.84
N ALA A 105 22.33 6.67 -4.07
CA ALA A 105 21.17 6.51 -4.92
C ALA A 105 20.92 5.02 -5.20
N GLU A 106 19.71 4.55 -4.94
CA GLU A 106 19.22 3.23 -5.34
C GLU A 106 18.39 3.36 -6.61
N THR A 107 18.59 2.47 -7.57
CA THR A 107 17.93 2.47 -8.88
C THR A 107 17.29 1.12 -9.18
N VAL A 108 16.26 1.14 -10.01
CA VAL A 108 15.60 -0.05 -10.57
C VAL A 108 15.60 0.10 -12.09
N ARG A 109 16.00 -0.95 -12.81
CA ARG A 109 16.03 -1.05 -14.27
C ARG A 109 14.73 -1.67 -14.80
N ASP A 110 14.46 -1.52 -16.09
CA ASP A 110 13.26 -2.07 -16.74
C ASP A 110 13.16 -3.61 -16.61
N ASP A 111 14.31 -4.29 -16.51
CA ASP A 111 14.38 -5.73 -16.28
C ASP A 111 14.20 -6.14 -14.81
N SER A 112 13.73 -5.22 -13.95
CA SER A 112 13.65 -5.36 -12.49
C SER A 112 15.01 -5.45 -11.77
N GLY A 113 16.13 -5.23 -12.45
CA GLY A 113 17.45 -5.23 -11.82
C GLY A 113 17.66 -4.01 -10.94
N THR A 114 18.34 -4.17 -9.82
CA THR A 114 18.62 -3.05 -8.91
C THR A 114 20.05 -2.55 -9.07
N GLY A 115 20.27 -1.25 -8.84
CA GLY A 115 21.62 -0.68 -8.77
C GLY A 115 21.77 0.24 -7.57
N THR A 116 22.98 0.35 -7.04
CA THR A 116 23.35 1.32 -6.01
C THR A 116 24.50 2.18 -6.51
N GLN A 117 24.39 3.48 -6.37
CA GLN A 117 25.42 4.45 -6.71
C GLN A 117 25.73 5.30 -5.49
N THR A 118 26.95 5.24 -4.99
CA THR A 118 27.44 6.08 -3.89
C THR A 118 28.41 7.10 -4.45
N GLN A 119 28.20 8.38 -4.17
CA GLN A 119 29.03 9.47 -4.65
C GLN A 119 29.44 10.40 -3.52
N LEU A 120 30.72 10.73 -3.43
CA LEU A 120 31.19 11.90 -2.70
C LEU A 120 31.20 13.08 -3.66
N TRP A 121 30.43 14.10 -3.33
CA TRP A 121 30.38 15.38 -4.01
C TRP A 121 31.16 16.41 -3.20
N GLN A 122 31.97 17.21 -3.89
CA GLN A 122 32.77 18.27 -3.27
C GLN A 122 32.74 19.55 -4.12
N ARG A 123 32.94 20.69 -3.47
CA ARG A 123 33.21 21.99 -4.10
C ARG A 123 34.36 22.67 -3.37
N ALA A 124 35.07 23.58 -4.04
CA ALA A 124 36.20 24.29 -3.42
C ALA A 124 35.74 25.34 -2.39
N ASP A 125 34.63 26.01 -2.69
CA ASP A 125 33.98 27.03 -1.86
C ASP A 125 32.49 27.12 -2.24
N ALA A 126 31.73 27.98 -1.55
CA ALA A 126 30.28 28.13 -1.73
C ALA A 126 29.85 28.57 -3.16
N GLU A 127 30.72 29.23 -3.91
CA GLU A 127 30.45 29.73 -5.27
C GLU A 127 30.86 28.72 -6.35
N SER A 128 31.68 27.73 -5.98
CA SER A 128 32.17 26.69 -6.88
C SER A 128 31.10 25.63 -7.17
N PRO A 129 31.05 25.09 -8.41
CA PRO A 129 30.13 24.01 -8.72
C PRO A 129 30.50 22.74 -7.95
N TRP A 130 29.47 21.96 -7.60
CA TRP A 130 29.66 20.63 -7.04
C TRP A 130 30.17 19.67 -8.12
N ALA A 131 31.17 18.87 -7.75
CA ALA A 131 31.77 17.85 -8.59
C ALA A 131 31.92 16.53 -7.84
N VAL A 132 31.79 15.42 -8.55
CA VAL A 132 31.97 14.07 -8.01
C VAL A 132 33.45 13.79 -7.82
N ALA A 133 33.88 13.69 -6.58
CA ALA A 133 35.25 13.32 -6.21
C ALA A 133 35.42 11.79 -6.10
N VAL A 134 34.38 11.09 -5.63
CA VAL A 134 34.37 9.62 -5.56
C VAL A 134 33.03 9.10 -6.07
N ALA A 135 33.05 8.03 -6.88
CA ALA A 135 31.86 7.30 -7.28
C ALA A 135 32.06 5.79 -7.09
N HIS A 136 31.08 5.10 -6.54
CA HIS A 136 30.99 3.65 -6.51
C HIS A 136 29.66 3.22 -7.10
N VAL A 137 29.66 2.27 -8.03
CA VAL A 137 28.44 1.75 -8.66
C VAL A 137 28.38 0.23 -8.51
N SER A 138 27.31 -0.26 -7.93
CA SER A 138 26.98 -1.67 -7.84
C SER A 138 25.70 -1.95 -8.61
N THR A 139 25.63 -3.11 -9.27
CA THR A 139 24.44 -3.57 -9.98
C THR A 139 24.15 -5.01 -9.63
N ALA A 140 22.87 -5.34 -9.51
CA ALA A 140 22.37 -6.69 -9.36
C ALA A 140 21.41 -7.01 -10.52
N ALA A 141 21.51 -8.24 -11.02
CA ALA A 141 20.65 -8.71 -12.10
C ALA A 141 19.17 -8.68 -11.68
N GLY A 142 18.31 -8.30 -12.61
CA GLY A 142 16.87 -8.38 -12.44
C GLY A 142 16.35 -9.76 -12.76
N VAL A 143 15.21 -10.13 -12.16
CA VAL A 143 14.44 -11.29 -12.59
C VAL A 143 13.60 -10.85 -13.78
N ALA A 144 13.91 -11.36 -14.97
CA ALA A 144 13.24 -10.95 -16.21
C ALA A 144 11.70 -11.09 -16.11
N LEU A 145 10.99 -10.03 -16.48
CA LEU A 145 9.55 -10.04 -16.77
C LEU A 145 9.32 -10.78 -18.08
N GLY A 146 9.11 -12.09 -17.99
CA GLY A 146 8.81 -12.95 -19.14
C GLY A 146 8.83 -14.41 -18.73
N ALA A 147 7.65 -14.99 -18.60
CA ALA A 147 7.44 -16.41 -18.34
C ALA A 147 8.32 -17.00 -17.22
N ALA A 148 8.03 -16.62 -15.98
CA ALA A 148 8.19 -17.59 -14.89
C ALA A 148 7.07 -18.65 -14.98
N SER A 149 6.94 -19.31 -16.14
CA SER A 149 6.30 -20.63 -16.25
C SER A 149 7.21 -21.73 -15.66
N GLY A 150 8.26 -21.36 -14.94
CA GLY A 150 9.00 -22.23 -14.04
C GLY A 150 9.00 -21.59 -12.66
N GLY A 151 8.07 -22.02 -11.80
CA GLY A 151 8.13 -21.69 -10.38
C GLY A 151 9.50 -22.10 -9.84
N SER A 152 10.33 -21.13 -9.47
CA SER A 152 11.32 -21.40 -8.44
C SER A 152 10.52 -21.89 -7.26
N LYS A 153 10.57 -23.19 -6.98
CA LYS A 153 9.80 -23.81 -5.91
C LYS A 153 10.38 -23.27 -4.61
N ILE A 154 9.86 -22.12 -4.16
CA ILE A 154 9.99 -21.75 -2.75
C ILE A 154 9.33 -22.90 -1.99
N ALA A 155 10.17 -23.68 -1.31
CA ALA A 155 9.70 -24.77 -0.49
C ALA A 155 9.12 -24.16 0.79
N LEU A 156 7.79 -24.01 0.81
CA LEU A 156 7.08 -23.64 2.01
C LEU A 156 6.96 -24.86 2.92
N THR A 157 7.06 -24.62 4.22
CA THR A 157 6.63 -25.59 5.23
C THR A 157 5.11 -25.76 5.17
N GLU A 158 4.58 -26.87 5.67
CA GLU A 158 3.13 -27.09 5.77
C GLU A 158 2.44 -25.98 6.59
N ALA A 159 3.11 -25.45 7.61
CA ALA A 159 2.60 -24.36 8.42
C ALA A 159 2.51 -23.04 7.64
N GLU A 160 3.52 -22.70 6.83
CA GLU A 160 3.50 -21.50 5.98
C GLU A 160 2.46 -21.62 4.86
N GLU A 161 2.36 -22.80 4.24
CA GLU A 161 1.35 -23.09 3.23
C GLU A 161 -0.07 -22.89 3.81
N ARG A 162 -0.29 -23.44 5.01
CA ARG A 162 -1.53 -23.31 5.76
C ARG A 162 -1.81 -21.86 6.19
N ALA A 163 -0.79 -21.10 6.56
CA ALA A 163 -0.98 -19.70 6.92
C ALA A 163 -1.39 -18.85 5.71
N ILE A 164 -0.91 -19.17 4.49
CA ILE A 164 -1.26 -18.42 3.27
C ILE A 164 -2.62 -18.84 2.71
N TRP A 165 -2.91 -20.14 2.66
CA TRP A 165 -4.05 -20.69 1.92
C TRP A 165 -5.11 -21.35 2.80
N ALA A 166 -4.93 -21.42 4.12
CA ALA A 166 -5.76 -22.14 5.11
C ALA A 166 -5.80 -23.67 4.93
N THR A 167 -5.93 -24.20 3.72
CA THR A 167 -5.84 -25.63 3.38
C THR A 167 -5.06 -25.84 2.08
N PRO A 168 -4.39 -26.99 1.88
CA PRO A 168 -3.77 -27.31 0.60
C PRO A 168 -4.76 -27.28 -0.57
N GLU A 169 -6.01 -27.69 -0.33
CA GLU A 169 -7.07 -27.69 -1.32
C GLU A 169 -7.40 -26.28 -1.81
N GLN A 170 -7.31 -25.26 -0.96
CA GLN A 170 -7.57 -23.87 -1.31
C GLN A 170 -6.50 -23.26 -2.22
N ARG A 171 -5.34 -23.90 -2.40
CA ARG A 171 -4.32 -23.52 -3.38
C ARG A 171 -4.39 -24.40 -4.64
N ARG A 172 -5.42 -24.19 -5.43
CA ARG A 172 -5.59 -24.83 -6.74
C ARG A 172 -6.13 -23.82 -7.74
N PRO A 173 -5.79 -23.91 -9.04
CA PRO A 173 -6.46 -23.15 -10.07
C PRO A 173 -7.98 -23.34 -9.99
N LEU A 174 -8.70 -22.29 -9.59
CA LEU A 174 -10.15 -22.30 -9.54
C LEU A 174 -10.65 -22.02 -10.95
N ARG A 175 -11.20 -23.04 -11.60
CA ARG A 175 -11.82 -22.90 -12.93
C ARG A 175 -13.20 -22.29 -12.75
N ALA A 176 -13.44 -21.11 -13.33
CA ALA A 176 -14.79 -20.62 -13.47
C ALA A 176 -15.62 -21.60 -14.32
N ALA A 177 -16.75 -22.05 -13.80
CA ALA A 177 -17.74 -22.75 -14.60
C ALA A 177 -18.30 -21.75 -15.63
N GLY A 178 -17.87 -21.83 -16.90
CA GLY A 178 -18.43 -20.97 -17.96
C GLY A 178 -17.59 -20.67 -19.20
N GLY A 179 -16.32 -21.08 -19.27
CA GLY A 179 -15.55 -21.01 -20.52
C GLY A 179 -15.92 -22.17 -21.44
N ALA A 180 -16.46 -21.89 -22.63
CA ALA A 180 -16.79 -22.90 -23.63
C ALA A 180 -15.65 -23.93 -23.81
N SER A 181 -16.03 -25.21 -23.80
CA SER A 181 -15.16 -26.34 -24.11
C SER A 181 -14.42 -26.12 -25.42
N ALA A 182 -13.13 -25.78 -25.35
CA ALA A 182 -12.22 -25.95 -26.47
C ALA A 182 -11.89 -27.45 -26.57
N THR A 183 -12.73 -28.18 -27.28
CA THR A 183 -12.40 -29.53 -27.77
C THR A 183 -11.65 -29.41 -29.10
N GLU A 184 -10.57 -30.16 -29.14
CA GLU A 184 -9.77 -30.61 -30.28
C GLU A 184 -8.66 -29.70 -30.85
N ALA A 185 -7.45 -30.24 -30.69
CA ALA A 185 -6.19 -29.76 -31.21
C ALA A 185 -6.17 -29.79 -32.74
N GLY A 186 -6.00 -28.61 -33.35
CA GLY A 186 -5.50 -28.45 -34.70
C GLY A 186 -4.10 -27.87 -34.65
N THR A 187 -3.10 -28.64 -35.07
CA THR A 187 -1.72 -28.19 -35.27
C THR A 187 -1.67 -27.19 -36.43
N GLY A 188 -1.66 -25.90 -36.10
CA GLY A 188 -1.46 -24.81 -37.05
C GLY A 188 -0.60 -23.71 -36.44
N THR A 189 0.65 -23.58 -36.88
CA THR A 189 1.50 -22.42 -36.62
C THR A 189 0.93 -21.20 -37.34
N GLY A 190 0.44 -20.20 -36.60
CA GLY A 190 0.00 -18.94 -37.20
C GLY A 190 -0.67 -17.97 -36.21
N ALA A 191 -0.05 -16.79 -36.05
CA ALA A 191 -0.54 -15.55 -35.45
C ALA A 191 -0.99 -15.58 -33.97
N ALA A 192 -0.23 -14.88 -33.13
CA ALA A 192 -0.66 -14.49 -31.79
C ALA A 192 -2.04 -13.80 -31.87
N SER A 193 -3.02 -14.36 -31.17
CA SER A 193 -4.37 -13.81 -31.05
C SER A 193 -4.30 -12.39 -30.50
N ALA A 194 -4.82 -11.43 -31.28
CA ALA A 194 -4.96 -10.02 -30.89
C ALA A 194 -6.05 -9.77 -29.82
N ASN A 195 -6.55 -10.82 -29.16
CA ASN A 195 -7.62 -10.79 -28.16
C ASN A 195 -7.21 -11.41 -26.81
N ALA A 196 -5.91 -11.48 -26.48
CA ALA A 196 -5.50 -11.88 -25.13
C ALA A 196 -5.98 -10.81 -24.13
N GLY A 197 -6.75 -11.20 -23.11
CA GLY A 197 -7.19 -10.29 -22.06
C GLY A 197 -5.99 -9.65 -21.33
N ALA A 198 -6.17 -8.44 -20.80
CA ALA A 198 -5.07 -7.67 -20.18
C ALA A 198 -4.39 -8.38 -18.99
N LEU A 199 -5.05 -9.39 -18.41
CA LEU A 199 -4.53 -10.21 -17.32
C LEU A 199 -4.23 -11.66 -17.74
N GLN A 200 -4.11 -11.94 -19.05
CA GLN A 200 -3.81 -13.29 -19.54
C GLN A 200 -2.53 -13.84 -18.89
N GLY A 201 -2.66 -14.96 -18.18
CA GLY A 201 -1.54 -15.63 -17.50
C GLY A 201 -1.13 -15.00 -16.16
N ILE A 202 -1.84 -13.97 -15.69
CA ILE A 202 -1.67 -13.41 -14.35
C ILE A 202 -2.37 -14.31 -13.34
N ARG A 203 -1.63 -14.73 -12.31
CA ARG A 203 -2.13 -15.57 -11.22
C ARG A 203 -2.62 -14.69 -10.07
N VAL A 204 -3.81 -14.95 -9.55
CA VAL A 204 -4.46 -14.13 -8.51
C VAL A 204 -4.66 -14.92 -7.22
N ALA A 205 -4.16 -14.39 -6.11
CA ALA A 205 -4.54 -14.83 -4.77
C ALA A 205 -5.73 -13.98 -4.29
N VAL A 206 -6.87 -14.61 -4.00
CA VAL A 206 -8.09 -13.91 -3.59
C VAL A 206 -8.29 -14.05 -2.09
N LYS A 207 -8.41 -12.94 -1.37
CA LYS A 207 -8.71 -12.95 0.07
C LYS A 207 -9.97 -13.76 0.37
N ASP A 208 -9.97 -14.54 1.44
CA ASP A 208 -11.07 -15.40 1.87
C ASP A 208 -12.26 -14.62 2.51
N LEU A 209 -12.80 -13.68 1.74
CA LEU A 209 -14.02 -12.91 2.03
C LEU A 209 -14.94 -12.79 0.81
N PHE A 210 -14.42 -13.10 -0.38
CA PHE A 210 -15.14 -12.98 -1.65
C PHE A 210 -15.79 -14.31 -1.98
N ALA A 211 -17.07 -14.29 -2.36
CA ALA A 211 -17.71 -15.46 -2.93
C ALA A 211 -17.01 -15.88 -4.23
N ILE A 212 -16.76 -17.18 -4.38
CA ILE A 212 -16.31 -17.82 -5.62
C ILE A 212 -17.18 -19.04 -5.82
N ASP A 213 -17.79 -19.18 -7.00
CA ASP A 213 -18.64 -20.32 -7.32
C ASP A 213 -17.95 -21.66 -7.01
N GLY A 214 -18.62 -22.50 -6.24
CA GLY A 214 -18.13 -23.79 -5.78
C GLY A 214 -17.26 -23.78 -4.52
N GLU A 215 -16.91 -22.61 -3.97
CA GLU A 215 -16.06 -22.49 -2.77
C GLU A 215 -16.85 -22.00 -1.54
N ILE A 216 -16.35 -22.34 -0.34
CA ILE A 216 -16.89 -21.86 0.94
C ILE A 216 -16.03 -20.70 1.42
N ILE A 217 -16.66 -19.59 1.80
CA ILE A 217 -15.97 -18.47 2.44
C ILE A 217 -15.69 -18.80 3.90
N GLY A 218 -14.42 -18.73 4.31
CA GLY A 218 -14.00 -19.00 5.67
C GLY A 218 -13.82 -17.75 6.54
N ALA A 219 -13.65 -16.57 5.96
CA ALA A 219 -13.43 -15.31 6.70
C ALA A 219 -12.31 -15.41 7.77
N GLY A 220 -11.31 -16.26 7.51
CA GLY A 220 -10.22 -16.51 8.44
C GLY A 220 -10.62 -17.24 9.73
N ASN A 221 -11.78 -17.88 9.80
CA ASN A 221 -12.26 -18.64 10.96
C ASN A 221 -12.87 -20.00 10.54
N PRO A 222 -12.37 -21.14 11.04
CA PRO A 222 -12.89 -22.46 10.65
C PRO A 222 -14.33 -22.71 11.11
N THR A 223 -14.74 -22.15 12.25
CA THR A 223 -16.12 -22.24 12.74
C THR A 223 -17.07 -21.41 11.86
N PHE A 224 -16.62 -20.26 11.35
CA PHE A 224 -17.40 -19.45 10.40
C PHE A 224 -17.69 -20.20 9.09
N ALA A 225 -16.72 -20.99 8.61
CA ALA A 225 -16.89 -21.87 7.45
C ALA A 225 -17.80 -23.08 7.73
N THR A 226 -17.87 -23.53 8.98
CA THR A 226 -18.54 -24.78 9.35
C THR A 226 -20.04 -24.68 9.11
N GLY A 227 -20.57 -25.59 8.28
CA GLY A 227 -22.00 -25.64 7.96
C GLY A 227 -22.46 -24.65 6.89
N ARG A 228 -21.57 -23.82 6.34
CA ARG A 228 -21.89 -23.00 5.15
C ARG A 228 -21.91 -23.88 3.91
N ALA A 229 -22.88 -23.62 3.03
CA ALA A 229 -22.90 -24.20 1.70
C ALA A 229 -21.86 -23.49 0.81
N PRO A 230 -21.28 -24.18 -0.19
CA PRO A 230 -20.50 -23.52 -1.23
C PRO A 230 -21.30 -22.42 -1.91
N GLU A 231 -20.62 -21.33 -2.26
CA GLU A 231 -21.21 -20.22 -2.99
C GLU A 231 -21.60 -20.67 -4.40
N THR A 232 -22.68 -20.09 -4.92
CA THR A 232 -23.25 -20.46 -6.24
C THR A 232 -22.97 -19.42 -7.33
N VAL A 233 -22.39 -18.28 -6.95
CA VAL A 233 -22.06 -17.19 -7.86
C VAL A 233 -20.81 -16.49 -7.35
N THR A 234 -19.85 -16.28 -8.26
CA THR A 234 -18.62 -15.53 -8.00
C THR A 234 -18.90 -14.05 -7.80
N ALA A 235 -18.25 -13.43 -6.81
CA ALA A 235 -18.35 -12.00 -6.53
C ALA A 235 -17.90 -11.16 -7.75
N PRO A 236 -18.58 -10.05 -8.09
CA PRO A 236 -18.30 -9.29 -9.31
C PRO A 236 -16.84 -8.83 -9.46
N ALA A 237 -16.18 -8.45 -8.35
CA ALA A 237 -14.77 -8.06 -8.37
C ALA A 237 -13.84 -9.22 -8.77
N VAL A 238 -14.13 -10.45 -8.34
CA VAL A 238 -13.37 -11.64 -8.73
C VAL A 238 -13.69 -12.00 -10.19
N GLN A 239 -14.97 -11.94 -10.57
CA GLN A 239 -15.40 -12.23 -11.93
C GLN A 239 -14.76 -11.29 -12.95
N ALA A 240 -14.62 -10.00 -12.63
CA ALA A 240 -13.95 -9.03 -13.50
C ALA A 240 -12.48 -9.38 -13.79
N LEU A 241 -11.76 -9.96 -12.82
CA LEU A 241 -10.39 -10.44 -13.03
C LEU A 241 -10.36 -11.69 -13.92
N ILE A 242 -11.30 -12.62 -13.72
CA ILE A 242 -11.46 -13.82 -14.55
C ILE A 242 -11.77 -13.43 -16.00
N ASP A 243 -12.72 -12.50 -16.20
CA ASP A 243 -13.13 -12.02 -17.52
C ASP A 243 -11.99 -11.28 -18.24
N ALA A 244 -11.08 -10.65 -17.49
CA ALA A 244 -9.86 -10.05 -18.01
C ALA A 244 -8.74 -11.07 -18.33
N GLY A 245 -8.97 -12.37 -18.11
CA GLY A 245 -8.07 -13.47 -18.47
C GLY A 245 -7.17 -13.97 -17.33
N ALA A 246 -7.40 -13.53 -16.08
CA ALA A 246 -6.61 -13.95 -14.93
C ALA A 246 -6.96 -15.37 -14.47
N GLU A 247 -5.98 -16.07 -13.90
CA GLU A 247 -6.15 -17.38 -13.27
C GLU A 247 -6.24 -17.21 -11.75
N ILE A 248 -7.33 -17.66 -11.13
CA ILE A 248 -7.44 -17.64 -9.66
C ILE A 248 -6.65 -18.81 -9.09
N THR A 249 -5.53 -18.51 -8.43
CA THR A 249 -4.62 -19.49 -7.82
C THR A 249 -5.19 -20.13 -6.57
N GLY A 250 -6.10 -19.43 -5.89
CA GLY A 250 -6.70 -19.92 -4.67
C GLY A 250 -7.35 -18.85 -3.81
N LEU A 251 -8.04 -19.33 -2.77
CA LEU A 251 -8.54 -18.53 -1.66
C LEU A 251 -7.45 -18.43 -0.60
N ALA A 252 -7.01 -17.21 -0.31
CA ALA A 252 -5.92 -16.92 0.59
C ALA A 252 -6.44 -16.29 1.89
N GLN A 253 -5.75 -16.60 2.96
CA GLN A 253 -6.08 -16.28 4.34
C GLN A 253 -6.23 -14.75 4.58
N THR A 254 -7.12 -14.38 5.51
CA THR A 254 -7.28 -13.03 6.07
C THR A 254 -7.21 -13.01 7.60
N ASP A 255 -6.79 -11.91 8.26
CA ASP A 255 -7.10 -11.77 9.68
C ASP A 255 -8.58 -12.09 9.93
N GLU A 256 -8.86 -12.73 11.07
CA GLU A 256 -10.18 -13.25 11.42
C GLU A 256 -11.27 -12.16 11.30
N LEU A 257 -12.30 -12.45 10.50
CA LEU A 257 -13.41 -11.54 10.15
C LEU A 257 -12.93 -10.17 9.64
N ALA A 258 -11.73 -10.13 9.04
CA ALA A 258 -11.02 -8.93 8.64
C ALA A 258 -10.73 -7.92 9.77
N PHE A 259 -11.01 -8.23 11.04
CA PHE A 259 -11.09 -7.25 12.12
C PHE A 259 -9.73 -6.95 12.78
N SER A 260 -8.67 -6.85 11.98
CA SER A 260 -7.30 -6.60 12.44
C SER A 260 -6.43 -6.11 11.27
N ILE A 261 -5.20 -5.68 11.56
CA ILE A 261 -4.20 -5.27 10.56
C ILE A 261 -2.85 -5.99 10.71
N ALA A 262 -2.80 -7.07 11.50
CA ALA A 262 -1.55 -7.72 11.86
C ALA A 262 -1.14 -8.82 10.88
N GLY A 263 -2.11 -9.54 10.31
CA GLY A 263 -1.88 -10.76 9.54
C GLY A 263 -1.79 -12.02 10.40
N ALA A 264 -1.85 -11.88 11.74
CA ALA A 264 -1.84 -13.02 12.65
C ALA A 264 -3.23 -13.67 12.73
N ASN A 265 -3.26 -15.00 12.75
CA ASN A 265 -4.48 -15.77 12.89
C ASN A 265 -4.24 -16.99 13.79
N VAL A 266 -4.98 -17.12 14.89
CA VAL A 266 -4.81 -18.22 15.85
C VAL A 266 -5.11 -19.59 15.25
N HIS A 267 -6.01 -19.64 14.27
CA HIS A 267 -6.44 -20.88 13.65
C HIS A 267 -5.42 -21.34 12.62
N PHE A 268 -4.95 -20.44 11.75
CA PHE A 268 -4.15 -20.79 10.55
C PHE A 268 -2.66 -20.46 10.66
N GLY A 269 -2.26 -19.62 11.61
CA GLY A 269 -0.91 -19.07 11.75
C GLY A 269 -0.75 -17.71 11.07
N THR A 270 0.44 -17.13 11.19
CA THR A 270 0.80 -15.85 10.54
C THR A 270 1.50 -16.14 9.21
N PRO A 271 1.03 -15.58 8.07
CA PRO A 271 1.71 -15.74 6.79
C PRO A 271 3.15 -15.24 6.82
N PRO A 272 4.09 -15.93 6.14
CA PRO A 272 5.48 -15.50 6.08
C PRO A 272 5.62 -14.15 5.36
N ASN A 273 6.51 -13.30 5.87
CA ASN A 273 6.90 -12.05 5.21
C ASN A 273 8.33 -12.19 4.64
N PRO A 274 8.50 -12.49 3.33
CA PRO A 274 9.84 -12.66 2.76
C PRO A 274 10.65 -11.36 2.70
N ALA A 275 9.99 -10.20 2.75
CA ALA A 275 10.65 -8.91 2.75
C ALA A 275 11.16 -8.49 4.14
N ALA A 276 10.62 -9.11 5.19
CA ALA A 276 11.04 -8.93 6.59
C ALA A 276 10.91 -10.24 7.38
N PRO A 277 11.85 -11.20 7.21
CA PRO A 277 11.80 -12.49 7.91
C PRO A 277 11.76 -12.32 9.43
N GLY A 278 10.84 -13.03 10.11
CA GLY A 278 10.63 -12.91 11.56
C GLY A 278 9.67 -11.80 11.99
N HIS A 279 9.11 -11.06 11.03
CA HIS A 279 8.14 -9.99 11.27
C HIS A 279 6.77 -10.36 10.68
N ILE A 280 5.73 -9.68 11.16
CA ILE A 280 4.37 -9.88 10.66
C ILE A 280 4.26 -9.45 9.18
N SER A 281 3.37 -10.09 8.43
CA SER A 281 3.05 -9.69 7.05
C SER A 281 2.23 -8.40 7.00
N GLY A 282 1.54 -8.05 8.09
CA GLY A 282 0.44 -7.10 8.05
C GLY A 282 -0.83 -7.74 7.49
N GLY A 283 -1.94 -7.04 7.65
CA GLY A 283 -3.25 -7.51 7.22
C GLY A 283 -4.30 -6.39 7.18
N SER A 284 -5.58 -6.68 7.00
CA SER A 284 -6.17 -8.03 6.97
C SER A 284 -5.97 -8.84 5.68
N THR A 285 -5.50 -8.24 4.60
CA THR A 285 -5.20 -8.98 3.35
C THR A 285 -3.80 -9.63 3.43
N SER A 286 -3.61 -10.50 4.42
CA SER A 286 -2.31 -11.08 4.78
C SER A 286 -1.87 -12.21 3.83
N GLY A 287 -2.73 -13.20 3.61
CA GLY A 287 -2.47 -14.32 2.71
C GLY A 287 -2.15 -13.88 1.28
N PRO A 288 -3.00 -13.05 0.62
CA PRO A 288 -2.69 -12.56 -0.72
C PRO A 288 -1.38 -11.75 -0.79
N ALA A 289 -1.09 -10.92 0.21
CA ALA A 289 0.16 -10.16 0.25
C ALA A 289 1.39 -11.07 0.33
N SER A 290 1.38 -12.06 1.22
CA SER A 290 2.45 -13.06 1.31
C SER A 290 2.58 -13.91 0.05
N ALA A 291 1.47 -14.34 -0.55
CA ALA A 291 1.48 -15.09 -1.81
C ALA A 291 2.12 -14.29 -2.95
N VAL A 292 1.82 -12.99 -3.07
CA VAL A 292 2.42 -12.10 -4.06
C VAL A 292 3.89 -11.84 -3.74
N ALA A 293 4.23 -11.56 -2.49
CA ALA A 293 5.62 -11.30 -2.09
C ALA A 293 6.54 -12.51 -2.31
N LEU A 294 5.99 -13.73 -2.17
CA LEU A 294 6.68 -15.00 -2.43
C LEU A 294 6.66 -15.44 -3.91
N GLY A 295 5.99 -14.71 -4.81
CA GLY A 295 5.88 -15.11 -6.22
C GLY A 295 4.94 -16.31 -6.49
N LEU A 296 4.12 -16.69 -5.50
CA LEU A 296 3.11 -17.74 -5.65
C LEU A 296 1.89 -17.27 -6.43
N ALA A 297 1.61 -15.97 -6.37
CA ALA A 297 0.67 -15.25 -7.21
C ALA A 297 1.34 -13.98 -7.75
N ASP A 298 0.75 -13.36 -8.76
CA ASP A 298 1.24 -12.13 -9.38
C ASP A 298 0.43 -10.91 -8.93
N LEU A 299 -0.87 -11.13 -8.67
CA LEU A 299 -1.81 -10.14 -8.14
C LEU A 299 -2.48 -10.69 -6.87
N GLY A 300 -2.68 -9.83 -5.87
CA GLY A 300 -3.47 -10.13 -4.68
C GLY A 300 -4.74 -9.29 -4.69
N LEU A 301 -5.92 -9.92 -4.57
CA LEU A 301 -7.19 -9.23 -4.39
C LEU A 301 -7.58 -9.25 -2.91
N GLY A 302 -8.00 -8.11 -2.36
CA GLY A 302 -8.42 -8.01 -0.98
C GLY A 302 -9.35 -6.86 -0.69
N THR A 303 -9.47 -6.55 0.60
CA THR A 303 -10.31 -5.46 1.10
C THR A 303 -9.50 -4.52 1.97
N ASP A 304 -9.92 -3.25 2.06
CA ASP A 304 -9.35 -2.23 2.94
C ASP A 304 -10.46 -1.46 3.66
N THR A 305 -10.58 -1.71 4.96
CA THR A 305 -11.49 -1.01 5.88
C THR A 305 -10.74 -0.01 6.73
N ALA A 306 -9.56 -0.39 7.24
CA ALA A 306 -8.74 0.43 8.14
C ALA A 306 -7.25 0.39 7.77
N GLY A 307 -6.90 -0.02 6.55
CA GLY A 307 -5.52 -0.22 6.12
C GLY A 307 -5.24 -1.60 5.53
N SER A 308 -6.26 -2.45 5.34
CA SER A 308 -6.06 -3.87 5.06
C SER A 308 -5.45 -4.21 3.69
N ILE A 309 -5.23 -3.24 2.80
CA ILE A 309 -4.36 -3.35 1.62
C ILE A 309 -3.04 -2.62 1.86
N ARG A 310 -3.10 -1.42 2.45
CA ARG A 310 -1.94 -0.52 2.59
C ARG A 310 -0.90 -1.00 3.61
N VAL A 311 -1.34 -1.56 4.73
CA VAL A 311 -0.47 -2.11 5.78
C VAL A 311 0.33 -3.31 5.26
N PRO A 312 -0.30 -4.38 4.72
CA PRO A 312 0.46 -5.48 4.16
C PRO A 312 1.28 -5.06 2.93
N GLY A 313 0.78 -4.13 2.10
CA GLY A 313 1.58 -3.55 1.00
C GLY A 313 2.88 -2.90 1.50
N SER A 314 2.80 -2.09 2.55
CA SER A 314 3.96 -1.48 3.20
C SER A 314 4.94 -2.54 3.73
N TYR A 315 4.46 -3.46 4.57
CA TYR A 315 5.30 -4.42 5.29
C TYR A 315 5.92 -5.50 4.41
N THR A 316 5.25 -5.88 3.31
CA THR A 316 5.76 -6.89 2.36
C THR A 316 6.49 -6.26 1.17
N GLY A 317 6.56 -4.93 1.09
CA GLY A 317 7.25 -4.22 0.03
C GLY A 317 6.55 -4.33 -1.34
N LEU A 318 5.22 -4.31 -1.34
CA LEU A 318 4.38 -4.37 -2.53
C LEU A 318 3.75 -3.01 -2.84
N TYR A 319 3.34 -2.82 -4.09
CA TYR A 319 2.38 -1.79 -4.43
C TYR A 319 1.00 -2.22 -3.95
N GLY A 320 0.21 -1.29 -3.42
CA GLY A 320 -1.15 -1.57 -2.95
C GLY A 320 -2.12 -0.43 -3.25
N LEU A 321 -3.21 -0.72 -3.96
CA LEU A 321 -4.27 0.25 -4.23
C LEU A 321 -5.50 -0.08 -3.40
N ARG A 322 -5.86 0.85 -2.50
CA ARG A 322 -7.19 0.96 -1.91
C ARG A 322 -8.04 1.86 -2.79
N THR A 323 -9.14 1.36 -3.35
CA THR A 323 -9.95 2.15 -4.29
C THR A 323 -10.76 3.21 -3.57
N THR A 324 -11.29 4.15 -4.36
CA THR A 324 -12.39 5.03 -3.98
C THR A 324 -13.55 4.18 -3.44
N HIS A 325 -14.14 4.61 -2.33
CA HIS A 325 -15.30 3.92 -1.76
C HIS A 325 -16.48 3.95 -2.73
N GLY A 326 -17.07 2.77 -2.97
CA GLY A 326 -18.15 2.59 -3.93
C GLY A 326 -17.73 2.45 -5.40
N ALA A 327 -16.44 2.60 -5.75
CA ALA A 327 -15.99 2.49 -7.14
C ALA A 327 -15.88 1.04 -7.65
N VAL A 328 -15.86 0.06 -6.75
CA VAL A 328 -15.84 -1.38 -7.07
C VAL A 328 -17.03 -2.04 -6.38
N SER A 329 -17.70 -2.96 -7.06
CA SER A 329 -18.80 -3.71 -6.46
C SER A 329 -18.31 -4.52 -5.25
N ARG A 330 -19.11 -4.47 -4.18
CA ARG A 330 -18.89 -5.21 -2.93
C ARG A 330 -19.97 -6.26 -2.70
N GLU A 331 -20.76 -6.57 -3.72
CA GLU A 331 -21.74 -7.65 -3.66
C GLU A 331 -21.03 -8.98 -3.42
N ARG A 332 -21.63 -9.81 -2.56
CA ARG A 332 -21.10 -11.13 -2.17
C ARG A 332 -19.71 -11.08 -1.55
N LEU A 333 -19.43 -10.01 -0.83
CA LEU A 333 -18.31 -9.86 0.08
C LEU A 333 -18.81 -10.00 1.52
N ILE A 334 -18.09 -10.73 2.37
CA ILE A 334 -18.33 -10.69 3.82
C ILE A 334 -17.89 -9.31 4.34
N PRO A 335 -18.81 -8.50 4.89
CA PRO A 335 -18.51 -7.14 5.32
C PRO A 335 -17.80 -7.12 6.68
N LEU A 336 -17.03 -6.06 6.93
CA LEU A 336 -16.57 -5.69 8.27
C LEU A 336 -17.23 -4.40 8.73
N ALA A 337 -17.10 -3.34 7.93
CA ALA A 337 -17.75 -2.06 8.20
C ALA A 337 -18.14 -1.43 6.84
N PRO A 338 -19.36 -1.70 6.35
CA PRO A 338 -19.80 -1.31 5.01
C PRO A 338 -19.60 0.18 4.67
N SER A 339 -19.61 1.09 5.65
CA SER A 339 -19.34 2.50 5.37
C SER A 339 -17.89 2.79 5.00
N PHE A 340 -16.97 1.87 5.27
CA PHE A 340 -15.53 2.04 5.04
C PHE A 340 -14.93 0.98 4.11
N ASP A 341 -15.57 -0.19 4.00
CA ASP A 341 -15.07 -1.32 3.21
C ASP A 341 -14.89 -0.94 1.74
N THR A 342 -13.68 -1.17 1.24
CA THR A 342 -13.30 -1.02 -0.18
C THR A 342 -12.62 -2.29 -0.67
N VAL A 343 -12.70 -2.56 -1.97
CA VAL A 343 -11.90 -3.61 -2.62
C VAL A 343 -10.59 -3.00 -3.08
N GLY A 344 -9.52 -3.77 -3.06
CA GLY A 344 -8.22 -3.28 -3.51
C GLY A 344 -7.31 -4.40 -3.99
N VAL A 345 -6.21 -4.01 -4.61
CA VAL A 345 -5.23 -4.93 -5.22
C VAL A 345 -3.82 -4.68 -4.74
N LEU A 346 -3.00 -5.75 -4.76
CA LEU A 346 -1.59 -5.78 -4.40
C LEU A 346 -0.78 -6.40 -5.53
N ALA A 347 0.39 -5.84 -5.87
CA ALA A 347 1.29 -6.39 -6.88
C ALA A 347 2.75 -6.03 -6.62
N ARG A 348 3.68 -6.77 -7.26
CA ARG A 348 5.13 -6.49 -7.19
C ARG A 348 5.56 -5.35 -8.13
N ASP A 349 4.75 -5.05 -9.14
CA ASP A 349 5.02 -4.05 -10.16
C ASP A 349 3.76 -3.23 -10.50
N LEU A 350 3.97 -2.01 -11.01
CA LEU A 350 2.89 -1.09 -11.33
C LEU A 350 2.02 -1.55 -12.50
N ALA A 351 2.57 -2.28 -13.48
CA ALA A 351 1.81 -2.70 -14.66
C ALA A 351 0.75 -3.76 -14.28
N THR A 352 1.14 -4.75 -13.47
CA THR A 352 0.23 -5.75 -12.91
C THR A 352 -0.80 -5.10 -11.99
N LEU A 353 -0.37 -4.15 -11.13
CA LEU A 353 -1.27 -3.39 -10.27
C LEU A 353 -2.33 -2.63 -11.07
N GLU A 354 -1.90 -1.92 -12.11
CA GLU A 354 -2.76 -1.10 -12.98
C GLU A 354 -3.79 -1.96 -13.71
N ALA A 355 -3.34 -3.07 -14.33
CA ALA A 355 -4.23 -3.98 -15.04
C ALA A 355 -5.28 -4.59 -14.09
N GLY A 356 -4.87 -4.99 -12.88
CA GLY A 356 -5.78 -5.49 -11.85
C GLY A 356 -6.77 -4.42 -11.37
N ALA A 357 -6.29 -3.21 -11.11
CA ALA A 357 -7.12 -2.07 -10.69
C ALA A 357 -8.15 -1.69 -11.75
N ALA A 358 -7.72 -1.58 -13.02
CA ALA A 358 -8.61 -1.26 -14.14
C ALA A 358 -9.71 -2.30 -14.31
N ALA A 359 -9.39 -3.60 -14.16
CA ALA A 359 -10.36 -4.68 -14.24
C ALA A 359 -11.43 -4.57 -13.14
N ILE A 360 -11.04 -4.40 -11.87
CA ILE A 360 -12.03 -4.31 -10.78
C ILE A 360 -12.85 -3.01 -10.81
N LEU A 361 -12.26 -1.89 -11.23
CA LEU A 361 -12.96 -0.60 -11.35
C LEU A 361 -14.05 -0.62 -12.43
N ALA A 362 -13.95 -1.49 -13.44
CA ALA A 362 -14.99 -1.67 -14.45
C ALA A 362 -16.32 -2.19 -13.86
N THR A 363 -16.33 -2.70 -12.63
CA THR A 363 -17.55 -3.18 -11.95
C THR A 363 -18.41 -2.04 -11.38
N GLY A 364 -17.88 -0.81 -11.26
CA GLY A 364 -18.51 0.32 -10.56
C GLY A 364 -19.64 1.06 -11.30
N GLY A 365 -20.19 0.51 -12.40
CA GLY A 365 -21.13 1.20 -13.29
C GLY A 365 -22.58 0.68 -13.32
N GLY A 366 -22.95 -0.29 -12.46
CA GLY A 366 -24.31 -0.82 -12.41
C GLY A 366 -25.30 0.15 -11.75
N ALA A 367 -26.31 0.60 -12.50
CA ALA A 367 -27.40 1.41 -11.95
C ALA A 367 -28.08 0.69 -10.77
N PHE A 368 -28.03 1.31 -9.59
CA PHE A 368 -28.84 0.91 -8.44
C PHE A 368 -30.32 1.06 -8.80
N LEU A 369 -30.95 0.00 -9.31
CA LEU A 369 -32.41 -0.10 -9.31
C LEU A 369 -32.86 -0.40 -7.89
N VAL A 370 -33.00 0.66 -7.09
CA VAL A 370 -33.82 0.61 -5.88
C VAL A 370 -35.26 0.43 -6.35
N SER A 371 -35.80 -0.78 -6.28
CA SER A 371 -37.25 -0.95 -6.36
C SER A 371 -37.84 -0.40 -5.07
N ASP A 372 -38.38 0.81 -5.14
CA ASP A 372 -39.22 1.36 -4.09
C ASP A 372 -40.51 0.54 -4.03
N THR A 373 -40.62 -0.32 -3.02
CA THR A 373 -41.90 -0.87 -2.57
C THR A 373 -42.05 -0.59 -1.08
N ARG A 374 -42.29 0.68 -0.73
CA ARG A 374 -43.06 1.01 0.48
C ARG A 374 -44.54 1.10 0.13
N GLY A 375 -45.36 0.27 0.76
CA GLY A 375 -46.79 0.50 0.81
C GLY A 375 -47.59 -0.68 1.36
N GLY A 376 -47.95 -0.62 2.64
CA GLY A 376 -49.13 -1.30 3.16
C GLY A 376 -48.90 -2.21 4.36
N ALA A 377 -49.05 -1.65 5.56
CA ALA A 377 -49.29 -2.43 6.77
C ALA A 377 -50.68 -3.06 6.72
N ALA A 378 -50.78 -4.37 6.97
CA ALA A 378 -51.98 -5.01 7.50
C ALA A 378 -51.61 -6.30 8.25
N ALA A 379 -52.14 -6.41 9.47
CA ALA A 379 -51.97 -7.53 10.38
C ALA A 379 -52.65 -8.82 9.89
N ALA A 380 -52.08 -9.99 10.20
CA ALA A 380 -52.72 -11.08 10.95
C ALA A 380 -52.09 -12.48 10.69
N THR A 381 -51.91 -13.20 11.81
CA THR A 381 -52.04 -14.67 12.01
C THR A 381 -51.02 -15.65 11.42
N ALA A 382 -50.39 -16.42 12.33
CA ALA A 382 -49.72 -17.69 12.04
C ALA A 382 -50.71 -18.78 11.60
N PRO A 383 -50.25 -19.81 10.86
CA PRO A 383 -49.95 -21.07 11.55
C PRO A 383 -48.69 -21.82 11.06
N THR A 384 -48.35 -22.81 11.89
CA THR A 384 -47.27 -23.80 11.93
C THR A 384 -47.08 -24.75 10.74
N THR A 385 -45.83 -25.05 10.33
CA THR A 385 -45.19 -26.40 10.27
C THR A 385 -43.72 -26.32 9.78
N PRO A 386 -42.84 -27.30 10.10
CA PRO A 386 -41.38 -27.18 9.95
C PRO A 386 -40.85 -27.85 8.67
N ALA A 387 -40.05 -27.12 7.86
CA ALA A 387 -39.16 -27.70 6.85
C ALA A 387 -38.09 -26.70 6.37
N GLU A 388 -36.86 -27.20 6.24
CA GLU A 388 -35.69 -26.63 5.55
C GLU A 388 -35.12 -25.28 6.04
N GLN A 389 -34.10 -25.37 6.90
CA GLN A 389 -33.08 -24.32 7.07
C GLN A 389 -32.26 -24.20 5.78
N ILE A 390 -32.77 -23.42 4.83
CA ILE A 390 -31.97 -22.81 3.77
C ILE A 390 -31.41 -21.52 4.39
N SER A 391 -30.09 -21.47 4.61
CA SER A 391 -29.42 -20.22 4.96
C SER A 391 -29.77 -19.17 3.90
N PRO A 392 -30.29 -17.98 4.28
CA PRO A 392 -30.63 -16.99 3.29
C PRO A 392 -29.36 -16.56 2.53
N PRO A 393 -29.44 -16.31 1.21
CA PRO A 393 -28.35 -15.68 0.49
C PRO A 393 -28.02 -14.33 1.14
N LEU A 394 -26.73 -13.98 1.21
CA LEU A 394 -26.26 -12.67 1.67
C LEU A 394 -27.05 -11.56 0.95
N ALA A 395 -28.04 -10.99 1.64
CA ALA A 395 -28.75 -9.82 1.16
C ALA A 395 -27.78 -8.63 1.20
N ALA A 396 -27.82 -7.79 0.16
CA ALA A 396 -27.02 -6.57 0.13
C ALA A 396 -27.32 -5.72 1.39
N PRO A 397 -26.31 -5.33 2.18
CA PRO A 397 -26.55 -4.51 3.36
C PRO A 397 -27.15 -3.16 2.94
N THR A 398 -28.25 -2.77 3.57
CA THR A 398 -28.87 -1.47 3.39
C THR A 398 -27.93 -0.38 3.90
N THR A 399 -27.36 0.41 2.99
CA THR A 399 -26.54 1.58 3.31
C THR A 399 -27.39 2.68 3.93
N SER A 400 -27.23 2.92 5.23
CA SER A 400 -27.69 4.15 5.88
C SER A 400 -26.56 4.68 6.76
N GLY A 401 -26.00 5.84 6.41
CA GLY A 401 -25.13 6.59 7.33
C GLY A 401 -24.00 7.42 6.74
N ILE A 402 -23.48 7.13 5.55
CA ILE A 402 -22.56 8.02 4.81
C ILE A 402 -23.08 8.06 3.38
N THR A 403 -23.42 9.23 2.87
CA THR A 403 -23.84 9.36 1.46
C THR A 403 -22.62 8.98 0.62
N PRO A 404 -22.67 7.91 -0.20
CA PRO A 404 -21.58 7.62 -1.11
C PRO A 404 -21.40 8.84 -2.00
N GLY A 405 -20.23 9.49 -1.94
CA GLY A 405 -19.90 10.50 -2.93
C GLY A 405 -19.88 9.81 -4.28
N MET A 406 -20.80 10.20 -5.18
CA MET A 406 -20.83 9.67 -6.54
C MET A 406 -19.43 9.76 -7.15
N VAL A 407 -18.96 8.68 -7.78
CA VAL A 407 -17.75 8.73 -8.59
C VAL A 407 -17.98 9.80 -9.67
N PRO A 408 -17.13 10.84 -9.76
CA PRO A 408 -17.36 11.91 -10.72
C PRO A 408 -17.38 11.36 -12.14
N GLU A 409 -18.36 11.80 -12.94
CA GLU A 409 -18.59 11.38 -14.34
C GLU A 409 -17.48 11.84 -15.31
N ARG A 410 -16.55 12.68 -14.83
CA ARG A 410 -15.45 13.27 -15.60
C ARG A 410 -14.16 12.49 -15.37
N ALA A 411 -13.40 12.26 -16.44
CA ALA A 411 -12.07 11.66 -16.37
C ALA A 411 -11.21 12.36 -15.28
N PRO A 412 -10.55 11.59 -14.40
CA PRO A 412 -9.82 12.16 -13.27
C PRO A 412 -8.68 13.06 -13.76
N ALA A 413 -8.52 14.22 -13.10
CA ALA A 413 -7.43 15.13 -13.41
C ALA A 413 -6.07 14.48 -13.05
N PRO A 414 -5.03 14.64 -13.88
CA PRO A 414 -3.70 14.17 -13.53
C PRO A 414 -3.24 14.84 -12.23
N ILE A 415 -2.48 14.12 -11.41
CA ILE A 415 -1.92 14.70 -10.18
C ILE A 415 -0.82 15.69 -10.58
N ILE A 416 -1.01 16.95 -10.22
CA ILE A 416 -0.10 18.06 -10.52
C ILE A 416 0.55 18.66 -9.27
N ARG A 417 0.17 18.19 -8.08
CA ARG A 417 0.72 18.65 -6.81
C ARG A 417 0.64 17.54 -5.75
N ILE A 418 1.71 17.35 -5.00
CA ILE A 418 1.74 16.46 -3.83
C ILE A 418 1.76 17.32 -2.56
N ILE A 419 0.90 17.03 -1.60
CA ILE A 419 0.75 17.74 -0.33
C ILE A 419 1.40 16.92 0.78
N VAL A 420 2.11 17.55 1.70
CA VAL A 420 2.66 16.89 2.90
C VAL A 420 2.24 17.65 4.14
N ASP A 421 1.72 16.91 5.12
CA ASP A 421 1.41 17.42 6.45
C ASP A 421 2.38 16.81 7.47
N GLN A 422 3.10 17.66 8.20
CA GLN A 422 4.11 17.23 9.17
C GLN A 422 3.51 16.57 10.41
N THR A 423 2.27 16.90 10.79
CA THR A 423 1.56 16.22 11.88
C THR A 423 1.36 14.75 11.53
N LEU A 424 1.02 14.44 10.27
CA LEU A 424 0.90 13.06 9.80
C LEU A 424 2.26 12.36 9.75
N VAL A 425 3.31 13.03 9.26
CA VAL A 425 4.67 12.46 9.23
C VAL A 425 5.15 12.14 10.65
N ALA A 426 4.85 13.00 11.62
CA ALA A 426 5.26 12.82 13.02
C ALA A 426 4.62 11.61 13.72
N LEU A 427 3.56 11.01 13.16
CA LEU A 427 2.99 9.75 13.68
C LEU A 427 3.92 8.54 13.45
N ALA A 428 4.90 8.66 12.56
CA ALA A 428 5.87 7.61 12.29
C ALA A 428 7.11 7.68 13.21
N ASP A 429 7.82 6.56 13.37
CA ASP A 429 9.14 6.57 14.00
C ASP A 429 10.17 7.34 13.17
N ALA A 430 11.23 7.83 13.81
CA ALA A 430 12.23 8.68 13.15
C ALA A 430 12.88 8.01 11.90
N PRO A 431 13.26 6.71 11.92
CA PRO A 431 13.72 6.03 10.72
C PRO A 431 12.71 6.03 9.56
N THR A 432 11.43 5.84 9.86
CA THR A 432 10.34 5.84 8.88
C THR A 432 10.09 7.24 8.34
N GLN A 433 10.17 8.28 9.18
CA GLN A 433 10.08 9.68 8.73
C GLN A 433 11.17 10.04 7.72
N LEU A 434 12.43 9.70 8.02
CA LEU A 434 13.56 9.94 7.11
C LEU A 434 13.39 9.19 5.78
N THR A 435 12.96 7.93 5.88
CA THR A 435 12.71 7.07 4.73
C THR A 435 11.59 7.63 3.85
N PHE A 436 10.50 8.08 4.47
CA PHE A 436 9.37 8.70 3.79
C PHE A 436 9.80 9.97 3.05
N ALA A 437 10.58 10.85 3.70
CA ALA A 437 11.08 12.07 3.07
C ALA A 437 11.94 11.76 1.82
N SER A 438 12.86 10.79 1.93
CA SER A 438 13.66 10.33 0.78
C SER A 438 12.81 9.73 -0.35
N ALA A 439 11.84 8.89 -0.02
CA ALA A 439 10.94 8.26 -1.00
C ALA A 439 10.05 9.29 -1.71
N LEU A 440 9.52 10.26 -0.96
CA LEU A 440 8.67 11.31 -1.49
C LEU A 440 9.44 12.22 -2.44
N ARG A 441 10.67 12.57 -2.07
CA ARG A 441 11.56 13.33 -2.94
C ARG A 441 11.82 12.58 -4.24
N ALA A 442 12.15 11.29 -4.18
CA ALA A 442 12.35 10.47 -5.37
C ALA A 442 11.10 10.46 -6.27
N LEU A 443 9.90 10.26 -5.70
CA LEU A 443 8.64 10.32 -6.43
C LEU A 443 8.42 11.69 -7.12
N SER A 444 8.57 12.79 -6.39
CA SER A 444 8.41 14.15 -6.92
C SER A 444 9.31 14.40 -8.13
N LEU A 445 10.54 13.91 -8.07
CA LEU A 445 11.53 14.07 -9.13
C LEU A 445 11.24 13.20 -10.34
N ASN A 446 10.91 11.92 -10.12
CA ASN A 446 10.57 10.99 -11.21
C ASN A 446 9.31 11.41 -11.97
N SER A 447 8.33 11.97 -11.26
CA SER A 447 7.06 12.43 -11.84
C SER A 447 7.10 13.87 -12.35
N GLY A 448 8.07 14.67 -11.89
CA GLY A 448 8.12 16.12 -12.10
C GLY A 448 7.00 16.88 -11.37
N VAL A 449 6.31 16.25 -10.42
CA VAL A 449 5.20 16.84 -9.66
C VAL A 449 5.74 17.48 -8.37
N PRO A 450 5.51 18.78 -8.14
CA PRO A 450 6.04 19.47 -6.96
C PRO A 450 5.39 18.98 -5.66
N VAL A 451 6.21 18.89 -4.62
CA VAL A 451 5.77 18.68 -3.23
C VAL A 451 5.59 20.04 -2.57
N VAL A 452 4.46 20.23 -1.90
CA VAL A 452 4.16 21.44 -1.13
C VAL A 452 3.81 21.09 0.30
N ASP A 453 4.25 21.94 1.22
CA ASP A 453 3.83 21.86 2.62
C ASP A 453 2.35 22.27 2.75
N ALA A 454 1.58 21.50 3.52
CA ALA A 454 0.16 21.68 3.67
C ALA A 454 -0.21 23.03 4.31
N GLY A 455 0.63 23.55 5.22
CA GLY A 455 0.42 24.86 5.87
C GLY A 455 0.59 26.05 4.93
N ALA A 456 1.29 25.88 3.81
CA ALA A 456 1.49 26.94 2.82
C ALA A 456 0.42 26.94 1.70
N ALA A 457 -0.33 25.84 1.53
CA ALA A 457 -1.04 25.58 0.28
C ALA A 457 -2.55 25.32 0.42
N THR A 458 -3.09 25.13 1.62
CA THR A 458 -4.46 24.61 1.80
C THR A 458 -5.15 25.16 3.05
N PRO A 459 -6.35 25.79 2.94
CA PRO A 459 -7.06 26.45 4.06
C PRO A 459 -7.50 25.57 5.24
N HIS A 460 -7.17 24.27 5.22
CA HIS A 460 -7.64 23.26 6.16
C HIS A 460 -6.49 22.38 6.69
N PHE A 461 -5.26 22.83 6.47
CA PHE A 461 -4.04 22.22 6.94
C PHE A 461 -3.14 23.28 7.62
N PRO A 462 -2.25 22.88 8.56
CA PRO A 462 -2.00 21.51 9.01
C PRO A 462 -3.16 20.94 9.84
N LEU A 463 -3.30 19.61 9.86
CA LEU A 463 -4.28 18.96 10.75
C LEU A 463 -3.82 19.11 12.19
N SER A 464 -4.74 19.55 13.06
CA SER A 464 -4.48 19.57 14.50
C SER A 464 -4.38 18.12 15.01
N PRO A 465 -3.45 17.81 15.93
CA PRO A 465 -3.45 16.54 16.66
C PRO A 465 -4.81 16.21 17.29
N ASP A 466 -5.50 17.21 17.82
CA ASP A 466 -6.82 17.04 18.45
C ASP A 466 -7.89 16.63 17.42
N ASP A 467 -7.85 17.19 16.21
CA ASP A 467 -8.75 16.81 15.13
C ASP A 467 -8.49 15.37 14.70
N LEU A 468 -7.22 14.98 14.55
CA LEU A 468 -6.84 13.62 14.19
C LEU A 468 -7.32 12.60 15.23
N ASP A 469 -7.15 12.88 16.51
CA ASP A 469 -7.59 12.01 17.58
C ASP A 469 -9.12 11.91 17.66
N ALA A 470 -9.83 13.02 17.47
CA ALA A 470 -11.30 13.03 17.40
C ALA A 470 -11.82 12.21 16.20
N TRP A 471 -11.22 12.38 15.02
CA TRP A 471 -11.60 11.64 13.81
C TRP A 471 -11.29 10.16 13.93
N PHE A 472 -10.12 9.82 14.46
CA PHE A 472 -9.73 8.44 14.70
C PHE A 472 -10.68 7.76 15.69
N THR A 473 -11.03 8.43 16.79
CA THR A 473 -11.98 7.93 17.79
C THR A 473 -13.35 7.68 17.16
N ALA A 474 -13.89 8.66 16.44
CA ALA A 474 -15.18 8.52 15.73
C ALA A 474 -15.15 7.38 14.69
N PHE A 475 -14.05 7.24 13.95
CA PHE A 475 -13.85 6.16 12.98
C PHE A 475 -13.92 4.80 13.66
N ARG A 476 -13.23 4.65 14.81
CA ARG A 476 -13.23 3.40 15.58
C ARG A 476 -14.60 3.07 16.16
N VAL A 477 -15.37 4.05 16.63
CA VAL A 477 -16.75 3.84 17.12
C VAL A 477 -17.62 3.28 16.00
N VAL A 478 -17.67 3.96 14.85
CA VAL A 478 -18.48 3.52 13.71
C VAL A 478 -18.03 2.17 13.17
N GLN A 479 -16.72 1.94 13.04
CA GLN A 479 -16.20 0.67 12.55
C GLN A 479 -16.61 -0.50 13.46
N GLN A 480 -16.46 -0.32 14.78
CA GLN A 480 -16.84 -1.35 15.75
C GLN A 480 -18.34 -1.59 15.72
N TYR A 481 -19.14 -0.53 15.72
CA TYR A 481 -20.59 -0.62 15.62
C TYR A 481 -21.03 -1.43 14.40
N GLU A 482 -20.51 -1.11 13.21
CA GLU A 482 -20.86 -1.84 11.98
C GLU A 482 -20.33 -3.27 11.96
N ALA A 483 -19.15 -3.54 12.55
CA ALA A 483 -18.63 -4.90 12.71
C ALA A 483 -19.57 -5.75 13.56
N TRP A 484 -20.08 -5.20 14.67
CA TRP A 484 -21.09 -5.89 15.48
C TRP A 484 -22.36 -6.15 14.66
N GLN A 485 -22.87 -5.17 13.92
CA GLN A 485 -24.05 -5.40 13.07
C GLN A 485 -23.84 -6.48 12.01
N ALA A 486 -22.62 -6.60 11.47
CA ALA A 486 -22.29 -7.61 10.47
C ALA A 486 -22.25 -9.04 11.03
N ASP A 487 -21.66 -9.23 12.22
CA ASP A 487 -21.31 -10.56 12.72
C ASP A 487 -21.93 -10.94 14.08
N ALA A 488 -22.78 -10.11 14.69
CA ALA A 488 -23.36 -10.35 16.01
C ALA A 488 -24.00 -11.74 16.16
N GLU A 489 -24.71 -12.22 15.15
CA GLU A 489 -25.34 -13.55 15.17
C GLU A 489 -24.29 -14.66 15.31
N PHE A 490 -23.25 -14.63 14.45
CA PHE A 490 -22.16 -15.60 14.50
C PHE A 490 -21.41 -15.55 15.83
N VAL A 491 -21.02 -14.35 16.26
CA VAL A 491 -20.23 -14.16 17.49
C VAL A 491 -21.02 -14.59 18.73
N THR A 492 -22.30 -14.26 18.79
CA THR A 492 -23.17 -14.65 19.93
C THR A 492 -23.41 -16.16 19.97
N ALA A 493 -23.58 -16.80 18.81
CA ALA A 493 -23.78 -18.23 18.73
C ALA A 493 -22.50 -19.04 19.02
N ASN A 494 -21.32 -18.44 18.86
CA ASN A 494 -20.02 -19.12 18.94
C ASN A 494 -19.01 -18.35 19.83
N PRO A 495 -19.26 -18.21 21.14
CA PRO A 495 -18.47 -17.35 22.03
C PRO A 495 -16.99 -17.74 22.15
N ASP A 496 -16.65 -19.00 21.90
CA ASP A 496 -15.28 -19.53 22.00
C ASP A 496 -14.58 -19.68 20.63
N ALA A 497 -15.21 -19.22 19.54
CA ALA A 497 -14.69 -19.44 18.19
C ALA A 497 -13.63 -18.41 17.74
N LEU A 498 -13.54 -17.28 18.42
CA LEU A 498 -12.67 -16.16 18.02
C LEU A 498 -11.33 -16.18 18.75
N ASP A 499 -10.31 -15.60 18.11
CA ASP A 499 -9.10 -15.17 18.79
C ASP A 499 -9.46 -14.23 19.96
N PRO A 500 -8.83 -14.36 21.15
CA PRO A 500 -9.17 -13.56 22.32
C PRO A 500 -9.14 -12.04 22.08
N ALA A 501 -8.17 -11.54 21.30
CA ALA A 501 -8.09 -10.11 21.01
C ALA A 501 -9.19 -9.64 20.05
N ILE A 502 -9.68 -10.52 19.18
CA ILE A 502 -10.83 -10.26 18.30
C ILE A 502 -12.14 -10.34 19.08
N ALA A 503 -12.29 -11.34 19.95
CA ALA A 503 -13.42 -11.47 20.87
C ALA A 503 -13.58 -10.21 21.75
N ASP A 504 -12.47 -9.68 22.29
CA ASP A 504 -12.49 -8.43 23.06
C ASP A 504 -12.96 -7.22 22.24
N ARG A 505 -12.58 -7.14 20.95
CA ARG A 505 -13.05 -6.09 20.05
C ARG A 505 -14.56 -6.18 19.83
N PHE A 506 -15.09 -7.38 19.61
CA PHE A 506 -16.54 -7.58 19.48
C PHE A 506 -17.30 -7.32 20.78
N ARG A 507 -16.73 -7.67 21.94
CA ARG A 507 -17.30 -7.35 23.25
C ARG A 507 -17.40 -5.84 23.49
N VAL A 508 -16.40 -5.06 23.05
CA VAL A 508 -16.50 -3.58 23.07
C VAL A 508 -17.55 -3.11 22.06
N ALA A 509 -17.51 -3.66 20.84
CA ALA A 509 -18.44 -3.30 19.77
C ALA A 509 -19.92 -3.51 20.15
N SER A 510 -20.24 -4.60 20.86
CA SER A 510 -21.60 -4.91 21.30
C SER A 510 -22.19 -3.91 22.31
N THR A 511 -21.35 -3.05 22.89
CA THR A 511 -21.79 -2.04 23.87
C THR A 511 -22.06 -0.67 23.25
N ILE A 512 -21.69 -0.47 21.98
CA ILE A 512 -21.86 0.81 21.29
C ILE A 512 -23.33 1.00 20.93
N THR A 513 -23.88 2.13 21.34
CA THR A 513 -25.28 2.50 21.10
C THR A 513 -25.49 3.17 19.74
N ASP A 514 -26.74 3.19 19.26
CA ASP A 514 -27.11 3.89 18.03
C ASP A 514 -26.81 5.40 18.11
N ASP A 515 -26.99 6.02 19.29
CA ASP A 515 -26.71 7.44 19.52
C ASP A 515 -25.21 7.72 19.43
N GLU A 516 -24.35 6.91 20.07
CA GLU A 516 -22.89 7.03 19.96
C GLU A 516 -22.42 6.85 18.52
N ALA A 517 -22.98 5.88 17.80
CA ALA A 517 -22.67 5.66 16.39
C ALA A 517 -23.11 6.84 15.51
N SER A 518 -24.28 7.43 15.78
CA SER A 518 -24.80 8.62 15.10
C SER A 518 -23.92 9.85 15.33
N ASP A 519 -23.53 10.12 16.57
CA ASP A 519 -22.65 11.26 16.93
C ASP A 519 -21.26 11.12 16.31
N ALA A 520 -20.72 9.90 16.32
CA ALA A 520 -19.47 9.58 15.63
C ALA A 520 -19.60 9.81 14.13
N ARG A 521 -20.70 9.40 13.50
CA ARG A 521 -20.97 9.63 12.07
C ARG A 521 -20.98 11.13 11.72
N ALA A 522 -21.62 11.96 12.54
CA ALA A 522 -21.62 13.40 12.35
C ALA A 522 -20.22 14.03 12.41
N THR A 523 -19.32 13.44 13.22
CA THR A 523 -17.90 13.83 13.27
C THR A 523 -17.16 13.42 12.00
N LEU A 524 -17.40 12.20 11.50
CA LEU A 524 -16.80 11.72 10.25
C LEU A 524 -17.27 12.48 9.01
N ASP A 525 -18.53 12.95 8.98
CA ASP A 525 -19.03 13.80 7.91
C ASP A 525 -18.28 15.13 7.83
N ARG A 526 -17.94 15.72 8.99
CA ARG A 526 -17.12 16.93 9.05
C ARG A 526 -15.69 16.64 8.58
N ALA A 527 -15.09 15.56 9.08
CA ALA A 527 -13.74 15.13 8.68
C ALA A 527 -13.63 14.87 7.17
N THR A 528 -14.64 14.21 6.58
CA THR A 528 -14.72 13.94 5.15
C THR A 528 -14.74 15.23 4.33
N ARG A 529 -15.59 16.19 4.69
CA ARG A 529 -15.62 17.50 4.02
C ARG A 529 -14.29 18.24 4.12
N THR A 530 -13.63 18.16 5.28
CA THR A 530 -12.30 18.75 5.47
C THR A 530 -11.27 18.11 4.55
N LEU A 531 -11.21 16.76 4.50
CA LEU A 531 -10.27 16.04 3.64
C LEU A 531 -10.55 16.24 2.15
N ASP A 532 -11.82 16.22 1.72
CA ASP A 532 -12.21 16.52 0.33
C ASP A 532 -11.78 17.94 -0.09
N ALA A 533 -11.94 18.92 0.79
CA ALA A 533 -11.51 20.30 0.53
C ALA A 533 -9.98 20.45 0.52
N ALA A 534 -9.29 19.65 1.35
CA ALA A 534 -7.85 19.72 1.50
C ALA A 534 -7.09 18.91 0.43
N ILE A 535 -7.75 17.94 -0.20
CA ILE A 535 -7.24 17.11 -1.31
C ILE A 535 -8.11 17.34 -2.56
N PRO A 536 -8.10 18.55 -3.15
CA PRO A 536 -8.89 18.84 -4.35
C PRO A 536 -8.41 18.02 -5.56
N PRO A 537 -9.23 17.89 -6.61
CA PRO A 537 -8.83 17.25 -7.87
C PRO A 537 -7.48 17.75 -8.39
N GLY A 538 -6.64 16.81 -8.84
CA GLY A 538 -5.27 17.08 -9.28
C GLY A 538 -4.25 17.20 -8.14
N SER A 539 -4.61 16.87 -6.91
CA SER A 539 -3.68 16.77 -5.78
C SER A 539 -3.68 15.39 -5.14
N ALA A 540 -2.56 15.05 -4.49
CA ALA A 540 -2.44 13.87 -3.64
C ALA A 540 -1.79 14.24 -2.30
N LEU A 541 -2.35 13.77 -1.19
CA LEU A 541 -1.73 13.87 0.13
C LEU A 541 -0.75 12.70 0.32
N ALA A 542 0.51 13.02 0.58
CA ALA A 542 1.55 12.04 0.90
C ALA A 542 1.73 11.88 2.41
N LEU A 543 1.77 10.63 2.86
CA LEU A 543 2.06 10.24 4.25
C LEU A 543 2.75 8.87 4.30
N PRO A 544 3.41 8.50 5.42
CA PRO A 544 3.84 7.12 5.62
C PRO A 544 2.66 6.13 5.52
N SER A 545 2.84 4.99 4.84
CA SER A 545 1.78 3.95 4.79
C SER A 545 1.55 3.29 6.13
N THR A 546 2.61 3.19 6.94
CA THR A 546 2.64 2.63 8.29
C THR A 546 3.54 3.50 9.17
N SER A 547 3.33 3.48 10.48
CA SER A 547 4.11 4.30 11.43
C SER A 547 5.53 3.77 11.67
N SER A 548 5.81 2.54 11.27
CA SER A 548 7.12 1.90 11.37
C SER A 548 7.29 0.86 10.26
N GLY A 549 8.44 0.19 10.23
CA GLY A 549 8.56 -1.13 9.58
C GLY A 549 7.68 -2.19 10.26
N ALA A 550 7.59 -3.37 9.66
CA ALA A 550 6.80 -4.47 10.22
C ALA A 550 7.24 -4.81 11.65
N PRO A 551 6.33 -4.90 12.65
CA PRO A 551 6.67 -5.41 13.98
C PRO A 551 7.21 -6.84 13.96
N SER A 552 8.16 -7.13 14.86
CA SER A 552 8.66 -8.50 15.04
C SER A 552 7.55 -9.41 15.58
N LEU A 553 7.54 -10.68 15.17
CA LEU A 553 6.68 -11.71 15.75
C LEU A 553 6.94 -11.93 17.25
N SER A 554 8.12 -11.52 17.73
CA SER A 554 8.53 -11.59 19.14
C SER A 554 8.49 -10.24 19.85
N ALA A 555 7.89 -9.20 19.24
CA ALA A 555 7.81 -7.88 19.85
C ALA A 555 6.90 -7.90 21.09
N ASP A 556 7.16 -6.96 22.00
CA ASP A 556 6.30 -6.76 23.18
C ASP A 556 4.88 -6.35 22.73
N PRO A 557 3.81 -6.96 23.25
CA PRO A 557 2.44 -6.59 22.91
C PRO A 557 2.14 -5.09 23.03
N ALA A 558 2.70 -4.42 24.04
CA ALA A 558 2.49 -2.98 24.20
C ALA A 558 3.18 -2.15 23.11
N GLU A 559 4.30 -2.62 22.55
CA GLU A 559 4.93 -2.02 21.37
C GLU A 559 4.07 -2.23 20.12
N ILE A 560 3.56 -3.45 19.91
CA ILE A 560 2.65 -3.77 18.79
C ILE A 560 1.42 -2.87 18.83
N ASP A 561 0.81 -2.69 20.00
CA ASP A 561 -0.37 -1.84 20.15
C ASP A 561 -0.09 -0.35 19.88
N ARG A 562 1.06 0.16 20.32
CA ARG A 562 1.47 1.54 20.02
C ARG A 562 1.68 1.75 18.52
N VAL A 563 2.43 0.87 17.86
CA VAL A 563 2.67 0.91 16.41
C VAL A 563 1.34 0.80 15.65
N ARG A 564 0.47 -0.13 16.08
CA ARG A 564 -0.85 -0.32 15.49
C ARG A 564 -1.71 0.94 15.63
N ALA A 565 -1.75 1.56 16.81
CA ALA A 565 -2.55 2.76 17.05
C ALA A 565 -2.08 3.97 16.22
N ALA A 566 -0.77 4.14 16.04
CA ALA A 566 -0.21 5.19 15.18
C ALA A 566 -0.47 4.90 13.69
N THR A 567 -0.28 3.65 13.25
CA THR A 567 -0.60 3.21 11.88
C THR A 567 -2.09 3.38 11.55
N LEU A 568 -3.00 3.11 12.50
CA LEU A 568 -4.43 3.29 12.28
C LEU A 568 -4.85 4.76 12.14
N ARG A 569 -4.16 5.69 12.80
CA ARG A 569 -4.39 7.14 12.59
C ARG A 569 -3.99 7.61 11.19
N LEU A 570 -2.90 7.06 10.64
CA LEU A 570 -2.49 7.32 9.27
C LEU A 570 -3.50 6.73 8.28
N THR A 571 -3.90 5.49 8.50
CA THR A 571 -4.71 4.73 7.54
C THR A 571 -6.20 5.07 7.59
N CYS A 572 -6.73 5.56 8.71
CA CYS A 572 -8.15 5.90 8.82
C CYS A 572 -8.57 7.08 7.94
N LEU A 573 -7.64 7.96 7.51
CA LEU A 573 -7.96 9.15 6.71
C LEU A 573 -8.67 8.80 5.39
N SER A 574 -8.15 7.86 4.62
CA SER A 574 -8.82 7.41 3.38
C SER A 574 -10.06 6.56 3.68
N SER A 575 -10.14 5.93 4.86
CA SER A 575 -11.29 5.13 5.26
C SER A 575 -12.50 5.99 5.58
N LEU A 576 -12.31 6.99 6.43
CA LEU A 576 -13.39 7.86 6.85
C LEU A 576 -13.88 8.76 5.70
N SER A 577 -12.99 9.14 4.76
CA SER A 577 -13.34 10.01 3.63
C SER A 577 -13.81 9.23 2.39
N GLY A 578 -13.52 7.93 2.32
CA GLY A 578 -13.74 7.11 1.14
C GLY A 578 -12.84 7.45 -0.06
N LEU A 579 -11.73 8.16 0.17
CA LEU A 579 -10.77 8.54 -0.87
C LEU A 579 -9.87 7.35 -1.28
N PRO A 580 -9.43 7.30 -2.55
CA PRO A 580 -8.49 6.27 -3.00
C PRO A 580 -7.11 6.51 -2.39
N ALA A 581 -6.36 5.43 -2.17
CA ALA A 581 -5.02 5.50 -1.60
C ALA A 581 -4.08 4.46 -2.23
N LEU A 582 -2.89 4.91 -2.64
CA LEU A 582 -1.85 4.08 -3.24
C LEU A 582 -0.62 4.00 -2.32
N THR A 583 -0.25 2.77 -1.93
CA THR A 583 1.01 2.46 -1.25
C THR A 583 2.10 2.14 -2.27
N LEU A 584 3.25 2.80 -2.14
CA LEU A 584 4.45 2.64 -2.96
C LEU A 584 5.61 2.05 -2.11
N PRO A 585 6.28 0.97 -2.54
CA PRO A 585 7.32 0.29 -1.78
C PRO A 585 8.71 0.94 -1.94
N TYR A 586 8.76 2.27 -1.75
CA TYR A 586 9.95 3.09 -2.03
C TYR A 586 10.87 3.24 -0.80
N GLY A 587 10.43 2.83 0.40
CA GLY A 587 11.15 3.03 1.65
C GLY A 587 11.69 1.75 2.31
N ARG A 588 12.77 1.89 3.08
CA ARG A 588 13.26 0.90 4.05
C ARG A 588 13.74 1.59 5.31
N SER A 589 13.24 1.13 6.47
CA SER A 589 13.77 1.46 7.79
C SER A 589 14.71 0.33 8.23
N GLY A 590 16.02 0.56 8.14
CA GLY A 590 17.00 -0.51 8.25
C GLY A 590 16.82 -1.55 7.15
N THR A 591 16.56 -2.81 7.52
CA THR A 591 16.26 -3.89 6.56
C THR A 591 14.78 -4.00 6.21
N LEU A 592 13.89 -3.34 6.97
CA LEU A 592 12.45 -3.51 6.88
C LEU A 592 11.84 -2.60 5.82
N PRO A 593 10.98 -3.10 4.93
CA PRO A 593 10.20 -2.27 4.02
C PRO A 593 9.31 -1.27 4.77
N VAL A 594 9.18 -0.08 4.19
CA VAL A 594 8.25 0.96 4.62
C VAL A 594 7.65 1.61 3.36
N GLY A 595 6.33 1.70 3.31
CA GLY A 595 5.60 2.27 2.19
C GLY A 595 5.40 3.78 2.29
N LEU A 596 5.41 4.45 1.13
CA LEU A 596 4.88 5.81 0.97
C LEU A 596 3.43 5.72 0.47
N CYS A 597 2.48 6.34 1.18
CA CYS A 597 1.07 6.35 0.82
C CYS A 597 0.69 7.69 0.17
N LEU A 598 -0.03 7.64 -0.94
CA LEU A 598 -0.64 8.77 -1.62
C LEU A 598 -2.16 8.66 -1.54
N ILE A 599 -2.83 9.61 -0.90
CA ILE A 599 -4.30 9.71 -0.90
C ILE A 599 -4.71 10.73 -1.96
N GLY A 600 -5.46 10.28 -2.96
CA GLY A 600 -5.92 11.13 -4.06
C GLY A 600 -7.32 11.68 -3.81
N SER A 601 -7.76 12.62 -4.65
CA SER A 601 -9.17 13.01 -4.70
C SER A 601 -10.07 11.84 -5.12
N ARG A 602 -11.37 11.90 -4.80
CA ARG A 602 -12.34 10.88 -5.19
C ARG A 602 -12.29 10.56 -6.70
N GLY A 603 -12.17 9.28 -7.04
CA GLY A 603 -12.04 8.81 -8.43
C GLY A 603 -10.64 8.93 -9.04
N ALA A 604 -9.63 9.41 -8.30
CA ALA A 604 -8.25 9.51 -8.77
C ALA A 604 -7.47 8.19 -8.71
N ASP A 605 -8.15 7.04 -8.60
CA ASP A 605 -7.58 5.70 -8.43
C ASP A 605 -6.44 5.41 -9.42
N LEU A 606 -6.72 5.53 -10.72
CA LEU A 606 -5.73 5.31 -11.77
C LEU A 606 -4.73 6.47 -11.90
N ALA A 607 -5.16 7.71 -11.61
CA ALA A 607 -4.27 8.87 -11.65
C ALA A 607 -3.16 8.80 -10.59
N LEU A 608 -3.42 8.15 -9.44
CA LEU A 608 -2.39 7.83 -8.45
C LEU A 608 -1.35 6.84 -9.01
N ILE A 609 -1.79 5.81 -9.74
CA ILE A 609 -0.90 4.85 -10.37
C ILE A 609 -0.06 5.55 -11.45
N ASP A 610 -0.69 6.38 -12.29
CA ASP A 610 0.00 7.16 -13.31
C ASP A 610 1.07 8.09 -12.74
N LEU A 611 0.81 8.72 -11.59
CA LEU A 611 1.81 9.53 -10.88
C LEU A 611 3.05 8.72 -10.47
N ALA A 612 2.87 7.44 -10.13
CA ALA A 612 3.96 6.56 -9.70
C ALA A 612 4.82 6.07 -10.86
N LYS A 613 4.32 6.14 -12.11
CA LYS A 613 5.07 5.79 -13.30
C LYS A 613 6.18 6.82 -13.56
N PRO A 614 7.38 6.39 -13.96
CA PRO A 614 8.42 7.31 -14.41
C PRO A 614 7.97 8.09 -15.65
N ARG A 615 8.39 9.34 -15.79
CA ARG A 615 8.25 10.05 -17.07
C ARG A 615 9.09 9.37 -18.15
N ALA A 616 8.48 9.13 -19.31
CA ALA A 616 9.12 8.61 -20.51
C ALA A 616 10.12 9.60 -21.14
#